data_AF-A0A7S2MIX5-F1
#
_entry.id   AF-A0A7S2MIX5-F1
#
_cell.length_a   1.000
_cell.length_b   1.000
_cell.length_c   1.000
_cell.angle_alpha   90.00
_cell.angle_beta   90.00
_cell.angle_gamma   90.00
#
_symmetry.space_group_name_H-M   'P 1'
#
loop_
_entity.id
_entity.type
_entity.pdbx_description
1 polymer ?
#
loop_
_entity_poly.entity_id
_entity_poly.type
_entity_poly.pdbx_seq_one_letter_code
_entity_poly.pdbx_strand_id
1 'polypeptide(L)'
;AEREASSLLEVVGAGEGGVEEMAAHLRDSEVLWALLRFELGSGSFTRSKVVLLHFNGEDCPAVRRARANSLISEVKACLRYGQDVEGFHAAIQMQRAEEVTSASVLRTISEFFIIDHVEGYDHGWLVREYCNQISAERDAAAKRKAAEAARRA
;
A
#
# COMPACT_ATOMS: atom_id res chain seq x y z
N ALA A 1 -1.52 34.20 17.74
CA ALA A 1 -0.98 33.78 16.45
C ALA A 1 -1.05 32.26 16.42
N GLU A 2 -2.16 31.74 15.90
CA GLU A 2 -2.39 30.31 15.73
C GLU A 2 -1.36 29.79 14.74
N ARG A 3 -0.50 28.87 15.20
CA ARG A 3 0.33 28.09 14.29
C ARG A 3 -0.61 27.16 13.55
N GLU A 4 -0.85 27.47 12.28
CA GLU A 4 -1.39 26.57 11.28
C GLU A 4 -0.69 25.21 11.45
N ALA A 5 -1.48 24.16 11.74
CA ALA A 5 -0.95 22.82 11.87
C ALA A 5 -0.41 22.40 10.50
N SER A 6 0.89 22.58 10.27
CA SER A 6 1.58 22.01 9.11
C SER A 6 1.37 20.50 9.18
N SER A 7 0.44 19.97 8.39
CA SER A 7 0.23 18.52 8.30
C SER A 7 1.54 17.90 7.80
N LEU A 8 2.11 17.00 8.60
CA LEU A 8 3.36 16.29 8.28
C LEU A 8 3.26 15.55 6.93
N LEU A 9 2.05 15.12 6.57
CA LEU A 9 1.73 14.37 5.38
C LEU A 9 0.56 15.01 4.64
N GLU A 10 0.59 14.88 3.32
CA GLU A 10 -0.51 15.18 2.41
C GLU A 10 -0.96 13.88 1.73
N VAL A 11 -2.27 13.66 1.64
CA VAL A 11 -2.82 12.48 0.96
C VAL A 11 -2.97 12.79 -0.52
N VAL A 12 -2.16 12.14 -1.35
CA VAL A 12 -2.16 12.33 -2.82
C VAL A 12 -3.03 11.34 -3.59
N GLY A 13 -3.47 10.27 -2.91
CA GLY A 13 -4.29 9.21 -3.49
C GLY A 13 -4.80 8.25 -2.42
N ALA A 14 -5.99 7.70 -2.65
CA ALA A 14 -6.62 6.66 -1.84
C ALA A 14 -7.64 5.90 -2.69
N GLY A 15 -7.79 4.61 -2.44
CA GLY A 15 -8.72 3.79 -3.21
C GLY A 15 -8.68 2.31 -2.83
N GLU A 16 -9.31 1.51 -3.67
CA GLU A 16 -9.48 0.04 -3.50
C GLU A 16 -8.89 -0.72 -4.71
N GLY A 17 -8.15 -0.02 -5.56
CA GLY A 17 -7.62 -0.52 -6.83
C GLY A 17 -6.23 -1.13 -6.75
N GLY A 18 -5.66 -1.25 -5.55
CA GLY A 18 -4.42 -1.98 -5.31
C GLY A 18 -3.13 -1.27 -5.76
N VAL A 19 -2.10 -2.05 -6.06
CA VAL A 19 -0.77 -1.57 -6.44
C VAL A 19 -0.84 -0.74 -7.71
N GLU A 20 -1.61 -1.15 -8.72
CA GLU A 20 -1.70 -0.44 -10.00
C GLU A 20 -2.35 0.94 -9.86
N GLU A 21 -3.42 1.05 -9.08
CA GLU A 21 -4.06 2.35 -8.80
C GLU A 21 -3.11 3.26 -8.02
N MET A 22 -2.45 2.73 -7.00
CA MET A 22 -1.46 3.47 -6.22
C MET A 22 -0.27 3.93 -7.08
N ALA A 23 0.24 3.05 -7.95
CA ALA A 23 1.38 3.33 -8.82
C ALA A 23 1.12 4.50 -9.78
N ALA A 24 -0.14 4.74 -10.17
CA ALA A 24 -0.52 5.89 -11.00
C ALA A 24 -0.23 7.26 -10.34
N HIS A 25 -0.10 7.29 -9.01
CA HIS A 25 0.27 8.49 -8.25
C HIS A 25 1.78 8.67 -8.07
N LEU A 26 2.59 7.65 -8.39
CA LEU A 26 4.04 7.73 -8.19
C LEU A 26 4.73 8.60 -9.24
N ARG A 27 5.75 9.33 -8.81
CA ARG A 27 6.60 10.18 -9.67
C ARG A 27 8.05 9.98 -9.27
N ASP A 28 8.92 9.62 -10.21
CA ASP A 28 10.34 9.37 -9.96
C ASP A 28 11.09 10.58 -9.37
N SER A 29 10.51 11.79 -9.45
CA SER A 29 11.03 13.02 -8.87
C SER A 29 10.64 13.25 -7.41
N GLU A 30 9.90 12.33 -6.78
CA GLU A 30 9.30 12.50 -5.45
C GLU A 30 9.65 11.36 -4.48
N VAL A 31 9.51 11.65 -3.19
CA VAL A 31 9.53 10.65 -2.12
C VAL A 31 8.11 10.55 -1.56
N LEU A 32 7.53 9.37 -1.61
CA LEU A 32 6.14 9.10 -1.26
C LEU A 32 6.06 7.87 -0.35
N TRP A 33 4.97 7.77 0.41
CA TRP A 33 4.65 6.60 1.22
C TRP A 33 3.24 6.13 0.90
N ALA A 34 3.06 4.82 0.84
CA ALA A 34 1.76 4.19 0.59
C ALA A 34 1.52 3.04 1.57
N LEU A 35 0.26 2.85 1.94
CA LEU A 35 -0.20 1.67 2.67
C LEU A 35 -1.01 0.80 1.72
N LEU A 36 -0.65 -0.48 1.62
CA LEU A 36 -1.32 -1.46 0.78
C LEU A 36 -1.76 -2.65 1.62
N ARG A 37 -2.97 -3.16 1.38
CA ARG A 37 -3.49 -4.36 2.04
C ARG A 37 -3.41 -5.56 1.09
N PHE A 38 -2.88 -6.67 1.58
CA PHE A 38 -2.76 -7.93 0.89
C PHE A 38 -3.42 -9.03 1.71
N GLU A 39 -4.21 -9.88 1.07
CA GLU A 39 -4.66 -11.13 1.66
C GLU A 39 -3.65 -12.22 1.27
N LEU A 40 -2.89 -12.70 2.24
CA LEU A 40 -1.85 -13.71 2.05
C LEU A 40 -2.28 -15.03 2.69
N GLY A 41 -2.06 -16.15 2.02
CA GLY A 41 -2.53 -17.45 2.48
C GLY A 41 -3.72 -17.96 1.67
N SER A 42 -4.32 -19.06 2.13
CA SER A 42 -5.38 -19.77 1.41
C SER A 42 -6.36 -20.39 2.40
N GLY A 43 -7.65 -20.41 2.05
CA GLY A 43 -8.67 -20.99 2.90
C GLY A 43 -8.70 -20.35 4.29
N SER A 44 -8.71 -21.17 5.33
CA SER A 44 -8.69 -20.71 6.74
C SER A 44 -7.38 -20.04 7.18
N PHE A 45 -6.31 -20.20 6.41
CA PHE A 45 -5.00 -19.60 6.70
C PHE A 45 -4.79 -18.25 6.02
N THR A 46 -5.81 -17.73 5.32
CA THR A 46 -5.74 -16.37 4.75
C THR A 46 -5.60 -15.32 5.87
N ARG A 47 -4.65 -14.39 5.71
CA ARG A 47 -4.34 -13.32 6.65
C ARG A 47 -4.20 -12.01 5.91
N SER A 48 -4.90 -11.00 6.40
CA SER A 48 -4.73 -9.63 5.95
C SER A 48 -3.41 -9.06 6.46
N LYS A 49 -2.58 -8.57 5.55
CA LYS A 49 -1.30 -7.91 5.83
C LYS A 49 -1.27 -6.53 5.20
N VAL A 50 -0.98 -5.54 6.03
CA VAL A 50 -0.73 -4.16 5.57
C VAL A 50 0.76 -3.97 5.37
N VAL A 51 1.17 -3.48 4.21
CA VAL A 51 2.57 -3.19 3.87
C VAL A 51 2.72 -1.70 3.63
N LEU A 52 3.75 -1.11 4.24
CA LEU A 52 4.22 0.22 3.94
C LEU A 52 5.17 0.15 2.74
N LEU A 53 4.81 0.80 1.64
CA LEU A 53 5.72 1.04 0.53
C LEU A 53 6.31 2.44 0.70
N HIS A 54 7.63 2.51 0.87
CA HIS A 54 8.40 3.74 0.80
C HIS A 54 8.92 3.91 -0.62
N PHE A 55 8.31 4.82 -1.38
CA PHE A 55 8.77 5.14 -2.71
C PHE A 55 9.79 6.26 -2.62
N ASN A 56 11.03 6.00 -3.03
CA ASN A 56 12.13 6.94 -2.95
C ASN A 56 12.66 7.19 -4.36
N GLY A 57 11.96 8.05 -5.10
CA GLY A 57 12.19 8.29 -6.53
C GLY A 57 13.65 8.59 -6.86
N GLU A 58 14.19 7.89 -7.83
CA GLU A 58 15.61 7.99 -8.20
C GLU A 58 15.95 9.41 -8.73
N ASP A 59 15.01 10.03 -9.44
CA ASP A 59 15.14 11.37 -10.03
C ASP A 59 14.81 12.50 -9.03
N CYS A 60 14.50 12.16 -7.77
CA CYS A 60 14.24 13.15 -6.74
C CYS A 60 15.53 13.95 -6.41
N PRO A 61 15.50 15.30 -6.43
CA PRO A 61 16.67 16.11 -6.10
C PRO A 61 17.23 15.76 -4.71
N ALA A 62 18.54 15.59 -4.62
CA ALA A 62 19.21 15.05 -3.43
C ALA A 62 18.81 15.72 -2.11
N VAL A 63 18.68 17.06 -2.10
CA VAL A 63 18.29 17.83 -0.92
C VAL A 63 16.83 17.56 -0.53
N ARG A 64 15.91 17.49 -1.50
CA ARG A 64 14.50 17.16 -1.24
C ARG A 64 14.37 15.74 -0.71
N ARG A 65 15.07 14.79 -1.35
CA ARG A 65 15.12 13.39 -0.93
C ARG A 65 15.65 13.23 0.49
N ALA A 66 16.76 13.90 0.84
CA ALA A 66 17.33 13.86 2.18
C ALA A 66 16.36 14.40 3.24
N ARG A 67 15.69 15.53 2.95
CA ARG A 67 14.69 16.12 3.84
C ARG A 67 13.46 15.24 4.02
N ALA A 68 12.97 14.60 2.95
CA ALA A 68 11.85 13.66 3.06
C ALA A 68 12.24 12.43 3.89
N ASN A 69 13.42 11.86 3.62
CA ASN A 69 13.92 10.70 4.36
C ASN A 69 14.21 10.97 5.83
N SER A 70 14.57 12.21 6.21
CA SER A 70 14.74 12.56 7.62
C SER A 70 13.43 12.53 8.41
N LEU A 71 12.27 12.55 7.73
CA LEU A 71 10.95 12.50 8.35
C LEU A 71 10.36 11.07 8.42
N ILE A 72 11.10 10.05 7.98
CA ILE A 72 10.55 8.69 7.85
C ILE A 72 10.05 8.12 9.19
N SER A 73 10.68 8.49 10.30
CA SER A 73 10.30 8.02 11.63
C SER A 73 8.95 8.61 12.05
N GLU A 74 8.75 9.90 11.82
CA GLU A 74 7.52 10.63 12.09
C GLU A 74 6.39 10.16 11.18
N VAL A 75 6.69 9.94 9.89
CA VAL A 75 5.74 9.36 8.94
C VAL A 75 5.29 7.97 9.39
N LYS A 76 6.23 7.09 9.76
CA LYS A 76 5.91 5.76 10.27
C LYS A 76 5.08 5.82 11.56
N ALA A 77 5.36 6.76 12.45
CA ALA A 77 4.58 6.95 13.67
C ALA A 77 3.15 7.40 13.35
N CYS A 78 2.98 8.33 12.41
CA CYS A 78 1.68 8.80 11.93
C CYS A 78 0.87 7.65 11.30
N LEU A 79 1.50 6.87 10.41
CA LEU A 79 0.86 5.76 9.69
C LEU A 79 0.62 4.51 10.55
N ARG A 80 1.18 4.44 11.77
CA ARG A 80 0.93 3.37 12.74
C ARG A 80 -0.24 3.68 13.69
N TYR A 81 -0.76 4.91 13.70
CA TYR A 81 -1.66 5.36 14.76
C TYR A 81 -3.14 5.16 14.39
N GLY A 82 -3.68 4.01 14.77
CA GLY A 82 -5.11 3.79 15.01
C GLY A 82 -5.24 2.95 16.28
N GLN A 83 -6.03 3.38 17.26
CA GLN A 83 -6.09 2.77 18.61
C GLN A 83 -6.43 1.27 18.60
N ASP A 84 -6.99 0.76 17.50
CA ASP A 84 -7.46 -0.63 17.35
C ASP A 84 -6.93 -1.34 16.09
N VAL A 85 -5.94 -0.75 15.39
CA VAL A 85 -5.45 -1.29 14.11
C VAL A 85 -3.97 -1.62 14.25
N GLU A 86 -3.61 -2.90 14.06
CA GLU A 86 -2.21 -3.28 13.84
C GLU A 86 -1.67 -2.41 12.71
N GLY A 87 -0.55 -1.72 12.94
CA GLY A 87 0.09 -0.90 11.92
C GLY A 87 0.52 -1.72 10.69
N PHE A 88 1.46 -1.19 9.90
CA PHE A 88 2.02 -2.01 8.82
C PHE A 88 2.90 -3.15 9.37
N HIS A 89 2.77 -4.31 8.74
CA HIS A 89 3.43 -5.56 9.08
C HIS A 89 4.85 -5.66 8.48
N ALA A 90 5.04 -5.04 7.31
CA ALA A 90 6.32 -4.95 6.63
C ALA A 90 6.48 -3.57 6.00
N ALA A 91 7.73 -3.17 5.77
CA ALA A 91 8.06 -1.96 5.02
C ALA A 91 9.04 -2.31 3.90
N ILE A 92 8.67 -1.98 2.67
CA ILE A 92 9.48 -2.19 1.47
C ILE A 92 9.88 -0.84 0.89
N GLN A 93 10.95 -0.80 0.10
CA GLN A 93 11.39 0.41 -0.60
C GLN A 93 11.52 0.13 -2.10
N MET A 94 11.03 1.05 -2.92
CA MET A 94 11.16 1.02 -4.39
C MET A 94 11.54 2.42 -4.90
N GLN A 95 12.14 2.53 -6.09
CA GLN A 95 12.76 3.78 -6.56
C GLN A 95 12.33 4.24 -7.96
N ARG A 96 11.76 3.34 -8.77
CA ARG A 96 11.26 3.62 -10.12
C ARG A 96 9.78 3.30 -10.21
N ALA A 97 8.96 4.25 -10.64
CA ALA A 97 7.51 4.07 -10.70
C ALA A 97 7.11 2.93 -11.63
N GLU A 98 7.82 2.75 -12.75
CA GLU A 98 7.60 1.66 -13.70
C GLU A 98 7.88 0.26 -13.12
N GLU A 99 8.74 0.18 -12.11
CA GLU A 99 9.04 -1.06 -11.41
C GLU A 99 8.02 -1.37 -10.32
N VAL A 100 7.13 -0.44 -9.96
CA VAL A 100 6.08 -0.67 -8.94
C VAL A 100 4.88 -1.33 -9.61
N THR A 101 4.94 -2.66 -9.68
CA THR A 101 3.90 -3.52 -10.25
C THR A 101 3.45 -4.52 -9.20
N SER A 102 2.25 -5.10 -9.34
CA SER A 102 1.81 -6.17 -8.43
C SER A 102 2.81 -7.31 -8.35
N ALA A 103 3.38 -7.74 -9.48
CA ALA A 103 4.34 -8.83 -9.51
C ALA A 103 5.64 -8.52 -8.76
N SER A 104 6.21 -7.32 -8.96
CA SER A 104 7.43 -6.91 -8.25
C SER A 104 7.18 -6.68 -6.77
N VAL A 105 6.09 -6.02 -6.39
CA VAL A 105 5.71 -5.80 -5.00
C VAL A 105 5.43 -7.13 -4.30
N LEU A 106 4.64 -8.03 -4.89
CA LEU A 106 4.34 -9.34 -4.30
C LEU A 106 5.59 -10.19 -4.11
N ARG A 107 6.49 -10.19 -5.11
CA ARG A 107 7.80 -10.84 -4.99
C ARG A 107 8.57 -10.30 -3.79
N THR A 108 8.69 -8.97 -3.66
CA THR A 108 9.40 -8.36 -2.55
C THR A 108 8.75 -8.66 -1.20
N ILE A 109 7.42 -8.58 -1.08
CA ILE A 109 6.76 -8.84 0.22
C ILE A 109 6.77 -10.33 0.60
N SER A 110 6.84 -11.24 -0.37
CA SER A 110 6.90 -12.69 -0.12
C SER A 110 8.14 -13.09 0.68
N GLU A 111 9.21 -12.30 0.62
CA GLU A 111 10.42 -12.50 1.42
C GLU A 111 10.20 -12.18 2.91
N PHE A 112 9.19 -11.36 3.25
CA PHE A 112 8.89 -10.94 4.62
C PHE A 112 7.85 -11.82 5.31
N PHE A 113 7.01 -12.51 4.54
CA PHE A 113 5.88 -13.28 5.05
C PHE A 113 6.11 -14.76 4.80
N ILE A 114 6.29 -15.52 5.88
CA ILE A 114 6.19 -16.99 5.82
C ILE A 114 4.71 -17.30 5.66
N ILE A 115 4.36 -17.96 4.56
CA ILE A 115 2.99 -18.32 4.26
C ILE A 115 2.92 -19.84 4.34
N ASP A 116 2.22 -20.32 5.36
CA ASP A 116 2.05 -21.75 5.62
C ASP A 116 1.21 -22.38 4.50
N HIS A 117 1.86 -23.10 3.57
CA HIS A 117 1.17 -23.78 2.48
C HIS A 117 1.63 -25.22 2.26
N VAL A 118 0.63 -26.04 1.92
CA VAL A 118 0.76 -27.34 1.28
C VAL A 118 1.20 -27.09 -0.18
N GLU A 119 2.12 -27.92 -0.69
CA GLU A 119 2.81 -27.87 -1.99
C GLU A 119 2.11 -27.10 -3.14
N GLY A 120 2.89 -26.32 -3.92
CA GLY A 120 2.42 -25.66 -5.16
C GLY A 120 2.48 -24.13 -5.16
N TYR A 121 3.16 -23.53 -4.19
CA TYR A 121 3.25 -22.08 -4.02
C TYR A 121 4.32 -21.47 -4.93
N ASP A 122 3.89 -20.73 -5.97
CA ASP A 122 4.77 -19.91 -6.79
C ASP A 122 4.30 -18.44 -6.85
N HIS A 123 5.15 -17.57 -7.40
CA HIS A 123 4.85 -16.14 -7.52
C HIS A 123 3.65 -15.86 -8.45
N GLY A 124 3.40 -16.72 -9.43
CA GLY A 124 2.26 -16.59 -10.34
C GLY A 124 0.93 -16.82 -9.64
N TRP A 125 0.90 -17.76 -8.69
CA TRP A 125 -0.26 -17.98 -7.82
C TRP A 125 -0.55 -16.77 -6.94
N LEU A 126 0.47 -16.19 -6.29
CA LEU A 126 0.33 -14.98 -5.47
C LEU A 126 -0.28 -13.81 -6.25
N VAL A 127 0.23 -13.57 -7.46
CA VAL A 127 -0.28 -12.50 -8.33
C VAL A 127 -1.73 -12.75 -8.70
N ARG A 128 -2.11 -14.00 -8.98
CA ARG A 128 -3.49 -14.36 -9.30
C ARG A 128 -4.43 -14.11 -8.13
N GLU A 129 -4.08 -14.57 -6.93
CA GLU A 129 -4.91 -14.35 -5.74
C GLU A 129 -5.03 -12.87 -5.40
N TYR A 130 -3.95 -12.10 -5.59
CA TYR A 130 -4.01 -10.66 -5.46
C TYR A 130 -4.98 -10.01 -6.47
N CYS A 131 -4.94 -10.41 -7.75
CA CYS A 131 -5.89 -9.91 -8.74
C CYS A 131 -7.35 -10.28 -8.39
N ASN A 132 -7.58 -11.49 -7.85
CA ASN A 132 -8.89 -11.92 -7.37
C ASN A 132 -9.35 -11.03 -6.20
N GLN A 133 -8.46 -10.76 -5.24
CA GLN A 133 -8.72 -9.86 -4.10
C GLN A 133 -9.16 -8.48 -4.60
N ILE A 134 -8.37 -7.82 -5.46
CA ILE A 134 -8.68 -6.47 -5.96
C ILE A 134 -10.00 -6.44 -6.73
N SER A 135 -10.28 -7.48 -7.52
CA SER A 135 -11.56 -7.57 -8.25
C SER A 135 -12.76 -7.66 -7.30
N ALA A 136 -12.65 -8.51 -6.27
CA ALA A 136 -13.68 -8.65 -5.25
C ALA A 136 -13.88 -7.36 -4.42
N GLU A 137 -12.79 -6.66 -4.08
CA GLU A 137 -12.85 -5.39 -3.38
C GLU A 137 -13.57 -4.33 -4.21
N ARG A 138 -13.23 -4.18 -5.50
CA ARG A 138 -13.90 -3.26 -6.43
C ARG A 138 -15.39 -3.53 -6.55
N ASP A 139 -15.78 -4.79 -6.69
CA ASP A 139 -17.20 -5.18 -6.77
C ASP A 139 -17.95 -4.86 -5.47
N ALA A 140 -17.32 -5.10 -4.32
CA ALA A 140 -17.87 -4.75 -3.02
C ALA A 140 -17.99 -3.22 -2.85
N ALA A 141 -17.00 -2.45 -3.31
CA ALA A 141 -17.02 -0.99 -3.30
C ALA A 141 -18.19 -0.43 -4.12
N ALA A 142 -18.39 -0.97 -5.31
CA ALA A 142 -19.48 -0.57 -6.21
C ALA A 142 -20.84 -0.83 -5.56
N LYS A 143 -21.02 -2.01 -4.94
CA LYS A 143 -22.24 -2.35 -4.19
C LYS A 143 -22.46 -1.42 -2.99
N ARG A 144 -21.40 -1.10 -2.22
CA ARG A 144 -21.49 -0.14 -1.09
C ARG A 144 -21.91 1.25 -1.56
N LYS A 145 -21.28 1.78 -2.63
CA LYS A 145 -21.64 3.08 -3.21
C LYS A 145 -23.08 3.11 -3.72
N ALA A 146 -23.54 2.05 -4.39
CA ALA A 146 -24.92 1.95 -4.86
C ALA A 146 -25.93 1.93 -3.70
N ALA A 147 -25.64 1.15 -2.65
CA ALA A 147 -26.49 1.10 -1.46
C ALA A 147 -26.54 2.43 -0.71
N GLU A 148 -25.41 3.14 -0.60
CA GLU A 148 -25.36 4.47 0.03
C GLU A 148 -26.12 5.52 -0.78
N ALA A 149 -25.99 5.50 -2.11
CA ALA A 149 -26.76 6.38 -2.99
C ALA A 149 -28.27 6.14 -2.87
N ALA A 150 -28.70 4.88 -2.83
CA ALA A 150 -30.10 4.51 -2.62
C ALA A 150 -30.64 4.91 -1.23
N ARG A 151 -29.78 4.97 -0.21
CA ARG A 151 -30.16 5.43 1.14
C ARG A 151 -30.26 6.96 1.24
N ARG A 152 -29.62 7.70 0.33
CA ARG A 152 -29.64 9.16 0.29
C ARG A 152 -30.72 9.75 -0.65
N ALA A 153 -31.37 8.91 -1.45
CA ALA A 153 -32.49 9.27 -2.33
C ALA A 153 -33.84 9.06 -1.61
#